data_AF-A0A955PNE9-F1
#
_entry.id   AF-A0A955PNE9-F1
#
_cell.length_a   1.000
_cell.length_b   1.000
_cell.length_c   1.000
_cell.angle_alpha   90.00
_cell.angle_beta   90.00
_cell.angle_gamma   90.00
#
_symmetry.space_group_name_H-M   'P 1'
#
loop_
_entity.id
_entity.type
_entity.pdbx_description
1 polymer ?
#
loop_
_entity_poly.entity_id
_entity_poly.type
_entity_poly.pdbx_seq_one_letter_code
_entity_poly.pdbx_strand_id
1 'polypeptide(L)'
;VSSLSDLMGPNIELHHSTLHAKPPETGHPFPMHQDSAFYLHQDGRYLDVLVHLDDTSHENGEIRFLSGSHKLGHLDHITQTEDGPCTPHLPTTDYSLEDTVPVPAKRGDVVVFNVFTIHGSHINQTDRIRRMVRVGYRDPENKQVAGQSLGRPGLMVCGRRPRLVGDLAFSTEQD
;
A
#
# COMPACT_ATOMS: atom_id res chain seq x y z
N VAL A 1 10.37 -12.43 -5.51
CA VAL A 1 10.40 -12.96 -4.12
C VAL A 1 11.71 -12.59 -3.43
N SER A 2 12.89 -12.90 -4.00
CA SER A 2 14.19 -12.54 -3.42
C SER A 2 14.26 -11.08 -2.94
N SER A 3 13.92 -10.11 -3.80
CA SER A 3 13.96 -8.68 -3.43
C SER A 3 13.01 -8.28 -2.30
N LEU A 4 11.89 -8.98 -2.12
CA LEU A 4 10.99 -8.72 -0.98
C LEU A 4 11.56 -9.33 0.31
N SER A 5 12.20 -10.49 0.20
CA SER A 5 12.88 -11.12 1.32
C SER A 5 14.05 -10.30 1.84
N ASP A 6 14.78 -9.62 0.95
CA ASP A 6 15.87 -8.71 1.33
C ASP A 6 15.35 -7.50 2.13
N LEU A 7 14.10 -7.08 1.91
CA LEU A 7 13.49 -5.91 2.55
C LEU A 7 12.70 -6.22 3.83
N MET A 8 12.03 -7.38 3.91
CA MET A 8 11.10 -7.72 5.00
C MET A 8 11.52 -8.97 5.79
N GLY A 9 12.49 -9.74 5.29
CA GLY A 9 12.94 -10.99 5.90
C GLY A 9 12.40 -12.24 5.19
N PRO A 10 12.66 -13.44 5.74
CA PRO A 10 12.48 -14.69 5.01
C PRO A 10 11.02 -15.14 4.85
N ASN A 11 10.10 -14.60 5.65
CA ASN A 11 8.70 -15.01 5.70
C ASN A 11 7.84 -13.95 5.03
N ILE A 12 7.25 -14.31 3.88
CA ILE A 12 6.45 -13.38 3.08
C ILE A 12 5.08 -14.01 2.86
N GLU A 13 4.05 -13.30 3.30
CA GLU A 13 2.65 -13.65 3.09
C GLU A 13 2.01 -12.60 2.18
N LEU A 14 1.32 -13.06 1.14
CA LEU A 14 0.43 -12.24 0.32
C LEU A 14 -0.78 -11.85 1.16
N HIS A 15 -1.00 -10.54 1.33
CA HIS A 15 -2.14 -10.00 2.05
C HIS A 15 -3.35 -9.81 1.12
N HIS A 16 -3.20 -9.05 0.04
CA HIS A 16 -4.22 -8.86 -0.99
C HIS A 16 -3.61 -8.24 -2.26
N SER A 17 -4.41 -8.18 -3.32
CA SER A 17 -4.10 -7.43 -4.53
C SER A 17 -5.28 -6.56 -4.95
N THR A 18 -5.00 -5.37 -5.45
CA THR A 18 -6.00 -4.40 -5.91
C THR A 18 -5.57 -3.83 -7.27
N LEU A 19 -6.50 -3.73 -8.22
CA LEU A 19 -6.27 -2.98 -9.46
C LEU A 19 -6.60 -1.51 -9.22
N HIS A 20 -5.63 -0.62 -9.39
CA HIS A 20 -5.85 0.82 -9.34
C HIS A 20 -5.93 1.34 -10.77
N ALA A 21 -7.02 2.01 -11.09
CA ALA A 21 -7.24 2.61 -12.39
C ALA A 21 -7.51 4.10 -12.18
N LYS A 22 -6.66 4.95 -12.76
CA LYS A 22 -6.76 6.39 -12.65
C LYS A 22 -7.31 6.97 -13.94
N PRO A 23 -8.60 7.35 -14.00
CA PRO A 23 -9.20 7.90 -15.21
C PRO A 23 -8.63 9.29 -15.53
N PRO A 24 -8.85 9.80 -16.76
CA PRO A 24 -8.71 11.22 -17.06
C PRO A 24 -9.55 12.05 -16.08
N GLU A 25 -8.96 13.04 -15.42
CA GLU A 25 -9.62 13.82 -14.36
C GLU A 25 -9.34 15.32 -14.49
N THR A 26 -10.34 16.14 -14.20
CA THR A 26 -10.22 17.59 -14.00
C THR A 26 -10.37 17.98 -12.53
N GLY A 27 -10.17 17.03 -11.61
CA GLY A 27 -10.44 17.15 -10.17
C GLY A 27 -9.22 17.51 -9.31
N HIS A 28 -9.31 17.21 -8.02
CA HIS A 28 -8.24 17.46 -7.05
C HIS A 28 -7.35 16.22 -6.85
N PRO A 29 -6.04 16.40 -6.57
CA PRO A 29 -5.13 15.30 -6.30
C PRO A 29 -5.61 14.42 -5.14
N PHE A 30 -5.20 13.15 -5.15
CA PHE A 30 -5.38 12.31 -3.97
C PHE A 30 -4.49 12.85 -2.84
N PRO A 31 -5.05 13.20 -1.67
CA PRO A 31 -4.27 13.75 -0.56
C PRO A 31 -3.13 12.83 -0.12
N MET A 32 -2.09 13.42 0.49
CA MET A 32 -0.99 12.66 1.07
C MET A 32 -1.51 11.75 2.18
N HIS A 33 -1.05 10.50 2.22
CA HIS A 33 -1.50 9.48 3.18
C HIS A 33 -0.44 8.39 3.37
N GLN A 34 -0.69 7.52 4.35
CA GLN A 34 -0.04 6.22 4.51
C GLN A 34 -1.09 5.11 4.29
N ASP A 35 -0.68 4.01 3.68
CA ASP A 35 -1.57 2.86 3.48
C ASP A 35 -1.97 2.20 4.82
N SER A 36 -1.19 2.42 5.88
CA SER A 36 -1.49 1.93 7.23
C SER A 36 -2.81 2.45 7.80
N ALA A 37 -3.34 3.58 7.31
CA ALA A 37 -4.67 4.06 7.70
C ALA A 37 -5.81 3.18 7.17
N PHE A 38 -5.58 2.46 6.07
CA PHE A 38 -6.55 1.55 5.46
C PHE A 38 -6.33 0.11 5.90
N TYR A 39 -5.08 -0.26 6.15
CA TYR A 39 -4.66 -1.62 6.50
C TYR A 39 -3.81 -1.58 7.78
N LEU A 40 -4.41 -1.19 8.90
CA LEU A 40 -3.65 -1.01 10.15
C LEU A 40 -3.10 -2.35 10.65
N HIS A 41 -1.79 -2.40 10.83
CA HIS A 41 -1.04 -3.58 11.30
C HIS A 41 -0.30 -3.26 12.60
N GLN A 42 0.17 -4.29 13.30
CA GLN A 42 0.91 -4.14 14.55
C GLN A 42 2.23 -3.36 14.37
N ASP A 43 2.90 -3.57 13.23
CA ASP A 43 4.14 -2.88 12.90
C ASP A 43 4.32 -2.70 11.37
N GLY A 44 5.49 -2.16 11.00
CA GLY A 44 5.84 -1.82 9.62
C GLY A 44 6.34 -2.98 8.77
N ARG A 45 6.29 -4.24 9.21
CA ARG A 45 6.66 -5.41 8.39
C ARG A 45 5.57 -5.70 7.36
N TYR A 46 5.35 -4.74 6.48
CA TYR A 46 4.39 -4.73 5.40
C TYR A 46 4.97 -3.90 4.26
N LEU A 47 4.95 -4.48 3.06
CA LEU A 47 5.40 -3.84 1.83
C LEU A 47 4.27 -3.80 0.81
N ASP A 48 4.12 -2.63 0.20
CA ASP A 48 3.31 -2.46 -0.99
C ASP A 48 4.17 -2.54 -2.24
N VAL A 49 3.65 -3.28 -3.22
CA VAL A 49 4.28 -3.52 -4.50
C VAL A 49 3.35 -3.04 -5.59
N LEU A 50 3.73 -1.98 -6.31
CA LEU A 50 3.01 -1.48 -7.47
C LEU A 50 3.64 -2.02 -8.73
N VAL A 51 2.88 -2.81 -9.48
CA VAL A 51 3.24 -3.25 -10.83
C VAL A 51 2.56 -2.32 -11.82
N HIS A 52 3.36 -1.54 -12.55
CA HIS A 52 2.86 -0.56 -13.51
C HIS A 52 2.38 -1.27 -14.78
N LEU A 53 1.08 -1.18 -15.09
CA LEU A 53 0.52 -1.75 -16.32
C LEU A 53 0.56 -0.77 -17.48
N ASP A 54 0.85 0.50 -17.23
CA ASP A 54 1.02 1.56 -18.21
C ASP A 54 2.21 2.43 -17.81
N ASP A 55 2.81 3.10 -18.80
CA ASP A 55 3.81 4.13 -18.54
C ASP A 55 3.21 5.22 -17.63
N THR A 56 4.02 5.68 -16.69
CA THR A 56 3.64 6.61 -15.64
C THR A 56 4.60 7.79 -15.64
N SER A 57 4.05 8.99 -15.75
CA SER A 57 4.77 10.26 -15.87
C SER A 57 4.10 11.34 -15.02
N HIS A 58 4.71 12.52 -15.02
CA HIS A 58 4.13 13.71 -14.41
C HIS A 58 2.70 14.00 -14.90
N GLU A 59 2.48 13.93 -16.22
CA GLU A 59 1.19 14.30 -16.79
C GLU A 59 0.05 13.35 -16.42
N ASN A 60 0.36 12.07 -16.15
CA ASN A 60 -0.66 11.07 -15.83
C ASN A 60 -0.72 10.67 -14.35
N GLY A 61 -0.01 11.42 -13.49
CA GLY A 61 -0.10 11.30 -12.04
C GLY A 61 0.72 10.14 -11.48
N GLU A 62 2.04 10.20 -11.65
CA GLU A 62 3.01 9.37 -10.98
C GLU A 62 2.86 9.40 -9.46
N ILE A 63 3.21 8.28 -8.83
CA ILE A 63 3.28 8.23 -7.38
C ILE A 63 4.50 9.03 -6.93
N ARG A 64 4.35 9.71 -5.80
CA ARG A 64 5.39 10.51 -5.18
C ARG A 64 5.49 10.19 -3.71
N PHE A 65 6.71 10.17 -3.19
CA PHE A 65 6.99 9.77 -1.81
C PHE A 65 7.67 10.89 -1.03
N LEU A 66 7.25 11.10 0.22
CA LEU A 66 8.05 11.89 1.15
C LEU A 66 9.21 11.02 1.66
N SER A 67 10.42 11.35 1.24
CA SER A 67 11.61 10.53 1.51
C SER A 67 11.83 10.32 3.01
N GLY A 68 12.11 9.08 3.42
CA GLY A 68 12.38 8.72 4.81
C GLY A 68 11.18 8.68 5.75
N SER A 69 9.98 9.09 5.31
CA SER A 69 8.76 9.18 6.13
C SER A 69 8.32 7.85 6.77
N HIS A 70 8.65 6.71 6.16
CA HIS A 70 8.36 5.38 6.73
C HIS A 70 8.96 5.16 8.13
N LYS A 71 10.00 5.92 8.51
CA LYS A 71 10.62 5.85 9.83
C LYS A 71 9.79 6.50 10.94
N LEU A 72 8.77 7.28 10.57
CA LEU A 72 7.86 7.93 11.53
C LEU A 72 6.84 6.94 12.12
N GLY A 73 6.73 5.72 11.57
CA GLY A 73 5.70 4.77 11.96
C GLY A 73 4.32 5.18 11.44
N HIS A 74 3.27 4.63 12.06
CA HIS A 74 1.90 5.03 11.78
C HIS A 74 1.62 6.44 12.30
N LEU A 75 1.00 7.27 11.46
CA LEU A 75 0.52 8.59 11.82
C LEU A 75 -1.01 8.60 11.89
N ASP A 76 -1.56 9.42 12.77
CA ASP A 76 -3.01 9.63 12.84
C ASP A 76 -3.50 10.36 11.57
N HIS A 77 -4.50 9.76 10.93
CA HIS A 77 -5.10 10.31 9.72
C HIS A 77 -6.40 11.05 10.04
N ILE A 78 -6.68 12.10 9.27
CA ILE A 78 -8.00 12.71 9.21
C ILE A 78 -8.90 11.73 8.48
N THR A 79 -9.97 11.30 9.15
CA THR A 79 -10.99 10.39 8.61
C THR A 79 -12.39 10.99 8.64
N GLN A 80 -12.52 12.23 9.09
CA GLN A 80 -13.79 12.94 9.19
C GLN A 80 -13.57 14.43 8.94
N THR A 81 -14.47 15.03 8.17
CA THR A 81 -14.59 16.47 7.95
C THR A 81 -15.94 16.98 8.48
N GLU A 82 -16.19 18.28 8.33
CA GLU A 82 -17.49 18.88 8.66
C GLU A 82 -18.66 18.24 7.87
N ASP A 83 -18.38 17.72 6.68
CA ASP A 83 -19.34 17.07 5.79
C ASP A 83 -19.55 15.56 6.09
N GLY A 84 -18.83 15.02 7.09
CA GLY A 84 -18.92 13.62 7.50
C GLY A 84 -17.64 12.81 7.25
N PRO A 85 -17.71 11.47 7.23
CA PRO A 85 -16.55 10.61 7.02
C PRO A 85 -15.87 10.91 5.68
N CYS A 86 -14.54 10.97 5.68
CA CYS A 86 -13.74 11.17 4.48
C CYS A 86 -12.78 9.99 4.27
N THR A 87 -12.17 9.94 3.08
CA THR A 87 -11.08 9.00 2.82
C THR A 87 -9.88 9.39 3.69
N PRO A 88 -9.28 8.46 4.47
CA PRO A 88 -8.13 8.76 5.30
C PRO A 88 -7.02 9.52 4.57
N HIS A 89 -6.62 10.67 5.13
CA HIS A 89 -5.51 11.46 4.63
C HIS A 89 -4.77 12.18 5.77
N LEU A 90 -3.57 12.67 5.48
CA LEU A 90 -2.80 13.52 6.38
C LEU A 90 -3.19 15.00 6.21
N PRO A 91 -2.93 15.86 7.21
CA PRO A 91 -3.20 17.29 7.11
C PRO A 91 -2.43 17.94 5.95
N THR A 92 -3.13 18.64 5.05
CA THR A 92 -2.53 19.31 3.88
C THR A 92 -1.69 20.53 4.26
N THR A 93 -1.82 21.03 5.48
CA THR A 93 -0.95 22.08 6.05
C THR A 93 0.45 21.59 6.35
N ASP A 94 0.59 20.28 6.60
CA ASP A 94 1.82 19.68 7.11
C ASP A 94 2.51 18.82 6.04
N TYR A 95 1.72 18.26 5.11
CA TYR A 95 2.21 17.36 4.07
C TYR A 95 1.72 17.81 2.70
N SER A 96 2.66 18.23 1.86
CA SER A 96 2.42 18.66 0.48
C SER A 96 3.06 17.71 -0.53
N LEU A 97 2.47 17.62 -1.73
CA LEU A 97 3.10 16.91 -2.86
C LEU A 97 4.41 17.58 -3.31
N GLU A 98 4.61 18.87 -3.04
CA GLU A 98 5.81 19.58 -3.49
C GLU A 98 7.08 19.18 -2.71
N ASP A 99 6.90 18.61 -1.50
CA ASP A 99 8.01 18.13 -0.67
C ASP A 99 8.40 16.68 -1.00
N THR A 100 7.81 16.10 -2.05
CA THR A 100 7.95 14.68 -2.39
C THR A 100 8.86 14.44 -3.59
N VAL A 101 9.45 13.25 -3.62
CA VAL A 101 10.25 12.75 -4.75
C VAL A 101 9.33 12.03 -5.74
N PRO A 102 9.32 12.40 -7.03
CA PRO A 102 8.54 11.71 -8.06
C PRO A 102 9.14 10.34 -8.41
N VAL A 103 8.26 9.38 -8.72
CA VAL A 103 8.65 8.05 -9.21
C VAL A 103 7.97 7.76 -10.54
N PRO A 104 8.49 8.32 -11.66
CA PRO A 104 8.06 7.90 -12.98
C PRO A 104 8.46 6.45 -13.23
N ALA A 105 7.67 5.74 -14.04
CA ALA A 105 7.84 4.31 -14.27
C ALA A 105 7.38 3.92 -15.68
N LYS A 106 7.96 2.89 -16.25
CA LYS A 106 7.53 2.27 -17.51
C LYS A 106 6.57 1.12 -17.24
N ARG A 107 5.78 0.75 -18.25
CA ARG A 107 5.01 -0.49 -18.24
C ARG A 107 5.95 -1.65 -17.89
N GLY A 108 5.59 -2.40 -16.84
CA GLY A 108 6.35 -3.54 -16.33
C GLY A 108 7.29 -3.20 -15.17
N ASP A 109 7.56 -1.92 -14.91
CA ASP A 109 8.34 -1.52 -13.75
C ASP A 109 7.57 -1.80 -12.45
N VAL A 110 8.35 -2.02 -11.40
CA VAL A 110 7.85 -2.35 -10.07
C VAL A 110 8.37 -1.34 -9.06
N VAL A 111 7.46 -0.73 -8.30
CA VAL A 111 7.78 0.15 -7.18
C VAL A 111 7.43 -0.56 -5.88
N VAL A 112 8.37 -0.61 -4.94
CA VAL A 112 8.19 -1.24 -3.62
C VAL A 112 8.38 -0.20 -2.53
N PHE A 113 7.45 -0.12 -1.59
CA PHE A 113 7.56 0.81 -0.45
C PHE A 113 6.91 0.24 0.81
N ASN A 114 7.27 0.81 1.95
CA ASN A 114 6.74 0.41 3.25
C ASN A 114 5.36 1.02 3.50
N VAL A 115 4.48 0.32 4.22
CA VAL A 115 3.11 0.76 4.55
C VAL A 115 3.02 2.11 5.28
N PHE A 116 4.09 2.54 5.96
CA PHE A 116 4.21 3.83 6.63
C PHE A 116 4.80 4.93 5.75
N THR A 117 5.14 4.65 4.49
CA THR A 117 5.69 5.68 3.60
C THR A 117 4.57 6.64 3.21
N ILE A 118 4.74 7.91 3.54
CA ILE A 118 3.82 8.97 3.17
C ILE A 118 3.93 9.20 1.66
N HIS A 119 2.79 9.11 0.97
CA HIS A 119 2.76 9.20 -0.48
C HIS A 119 1.46 9.82 -1.00
N GLY A 120 1.51 10.23 -2.26
CA GLY A 120 0.38 10.79 -2.99
C GLY A 120 0.67 10.82 -4.49
N SER A 121 -0.24 11.41 -5.26
CA SER A 121 -0.03 11.61 -6.71
C SER A 121 -0.88 12.78 -7.21
N HIS A 122 -0.37 13.52 -8.20
CA HIS A 122 -1.18 14.50 -8.94
C HIS A 122 -2.28 13.81 -9.73
N ILE A 123 -3.32 14.53 -10.13
CA ILE A 123 -4.38 13.98 -11.01
C ILE A 123 -3.81 13.49 -12.35
N ASN A 124 -4.59 12.68 -13.07
CA ASN A 124 -4.25 12.29 -14.44
C ASN A 124 -4.81 13.31 -15.43
N GLN A 125 -3.93 14.11 -16.02
CA GLN A 125 -4.27 15.18 -16.97
C GLN A 125 -4.30 14.69 -18.43
N THR A 126 -4.04 13.41 -18.67
CA THR A 126 -4.06 12.81 -20.02
C THR A 126 -5.45 12.31 -20.41
N ASP A 127 -5.64 11.97 -21.68
CA ASP A 127 -6.89 11.43 -22.23
C ASP A 127 -7.05 9.91 -22.07
N ARG A 128 -6.12 9.25 -21.37
CA ARG A 128 -6.08 7.79 -21.19
C ARG A 128 -6.13 7.41 -19.73
N ILE A 129 -6.77 6.27 -19.45
CA ILE A 129 -6.70 5.64 -18.13
C ILE A 129 -5.29 5.12 -17.86
N ARG A 130 -4.77 5.35 -16.65
CA ARG A 130 -3.50 4.79 -16.16
C ARG A 130 -3.78 3.68 -15.17
N ARG A 131 -3.25 2.47 -15.42
CA ARG A 131 -3.53 1.28 -14.61
C ARG A 131 -2.28 0.77 -13.90
N MET A 132 -2.45 0.26 -12.69
CA MET A 132 -1.44 -0.47 -11.94
C MET A 132 -2.09 -1.54 -11.06
N VAL A 133 -1.34 -2.59 -10.75
CA VAL A 133 -1.75 -3.58 -9.74
C VAL A 133 -0.95 -3.32 -8.49
N ARG A 134 -1.64 -3.05 -7.38
CA ARG A 134 -1.05 -3.01 -6.04
C ARG A 134 -1.14 -4.40 -5.44
N VAL A 135 -0.04 -4.90 -4.89
CA VAL A 135 0.01 -6.16 -4.16
C VAL A 135 0.62 -5.89 -2.79
N GLY A 136 -0.14 -6.20 -1.74
CA GLY A 136 0.31 -6.07 -0.37
C GLY A 136 0.96 -7.37 0.10
N TYR A 137 2.16 -7.27 0.65
CA TYR A 137 2.85 -8.37 1.31
C TYR A 137 3.14 -8.00 2.75
N ARG A 138 3.08 -8.98 3.65
CA ARG A 138 3.45 -8.80 5.06
C ARG A 138 4.27 -9.95 5.59
N ASP A 139 4.94 -9.71 6.70
CA ASP A 139 5.39 -10.80 7.56
C ASP A 139 4.14 -11.48 8.16
N PRO A 140 4.03 -12.82 8.14
CA PRO A 140 2.87 -13.53 8.68
C PRO A 140 2.63 -13.32 10.18
N GLU A 141 3.64 -12.90 10.95
CA GLU A 141 3.48 -12.53 12.36
C GLU A 141 3.03 -11.08 12.56
N ASN A 142 3.08 -10.24 11.53
CA ASN A 142 2.55 -8.89 11.57
C ASN A 142 1.04 -8.93 11.40
N LYS A 143 0.29 -8.93 12.51
CA LYS A 143 -1.16 -9.08 12.47
C LYS A 143 -1.82 -7.77 12.04
N GLN A 144 -2.81 -7.87 11.17
CA GLN A 144 -3.71 -6.76 10.93
C GLN A 144 -4.62 -6.55 12.16
N VAL A 145 -4.75 -5.31 12.61
CA VAL A 145 -5.53 -4.95 13.80
C VAL A 145 -6.84 -4.23 13.45
N ALA A 146 -6.89 -3.52 12.32
CA ALA A 146 -8.08 -2.80 11.87
C ALA A 146 -8.07 -2.56 10.36
N GLY A 147 -9.21 -2.08 9.85
CA GLY A 147 -9.36 -1.60 8.48
C GLY A 147 -9.77 -2.67 7.47
N GLN A 148 -9.52 -2.38 6.21
CA GLN A 148 -9.97 -3.17 5.07
C GLN A 148 -9.25 -4.51 5.02
N SER A 149 -9.90 -5.56 4.54
CA SER A 149 -9.32 -6.91 4.45
C SER A 149 -9.00 -7.60 5.79
N LEU A 150 -9.36 -6.99 6.94
CA LEU A 150 -9.21 -7.63 8.24
C LEU A 150 -9.92 -9.00 8.28
N GLY A 151 -9.20 -10.03 8.74
CA GLY A 151 -9.71 -11.40 8.81
C GLY A 151 -9.69 -12.17 7.48
N ARG A 152 -9.25 -11.55 6.38
CA ARG A 152 -9.06 -12.29 5.12
C ARG A 152 -7.84 -13.21 5.22
N PRO A 153 -7.93 -14.44 4.67
CA PRO A 153 -6.82 -15.37 4.68
C PRO A 153 -5.71 -14.86 3.75
N GLY A 154 -4.47 -14.85 4.26
CA GLY A 154 -3.27 -14.62 3.46
C GLY A 154 -2.71 -15.92 2.86
N LEU A 155 -1.96 -15.80 1.77
CA LEU A 155 -1.27 -16.91 1.12
C LEU A 155 0.24 -16.81 1.38
N MET A 156 0.85 -17.86 1.94
CA MET A 156 2.31 -17.89 2.07
C MET A 156 2.96 -17.92 0.69
N VAL A 157 3.85 -16.97 0.44
CA VAL A 157 4.62 -16.86 -0.81
C VAL A 157 6.00 -17.49 -0.65
N CYS A 158 6.64 -17.25 0.50
CA CYS A 158 7.86 -17.94 0.88
C CYS A 158 8.04 -17.97 2.40
N GLY A 159 8.93 -18.85 2.87
CA GLY A 159 9.16 -19.04 4.30
C GLY A 159 8.02 -19.84 4.96
N ARG A 160 7.74 -19.53 6.22
CA ARG A 160 6.74 -20.24 7.02
C ARG A 160 5.94 -19.27 7.87
N ARG A 161 4.65 -19.56 8.06
CA ARG A 161 3.84 -18.96 9.12
C ARG A 161 4.07 -19.76 10.41
N PRO A 162 4.59 -19.15 11.49
CA PRO A 162 4.68 -19.83 12.77
C PRO A 162 3.28 -20.26 13.24
N ARG A 163 3.17 -21.49 13.72
CA ARG A 163 1.91 -22.01 14.26
C ARG A 163 1.69 -21.42 15.65
N LEU A 164 0.54 -20.79 15.87
CA LEU A 164 0.17 -20.30 17.20
C LEU A 164 -0.48 -21.44 17.99
N VAL A 165 -0.33 -21.40 19.32
CA VAL A 165 -1.00 -22.33 20.22
C VAL A 165 -2.51 -22.16 20.04
N GLY A 166 -3.21 -23.23 19.64
CA GLY A 166 -4.64 -23.22 19.35
C GLY A 166 -5.01 -23.20 17.87
N ASP A 167 -4.04 -23.02 16.96
CA ASP A 167 -4.29 -23.13 15.53
C ASP A 167 -4.69 -24.57 15.17
N LEU A 168 -5.91 -24.73 14.68
CA LEU A 168 -6.38 -25.99 14.10
C LEU A 168 -5.47 -26.34 12.93
N ALA A 169 -4.96 -27.57 12.91
CA ALA A 169 -4.34 -28.07 11.69
C ALA A 169 -5.43 -28.13 10.62
N PHE A 170 -5.18 -27.56 9.44
CA PHE A 170 -6.02 -27.90 8.29
C PHE A 170 -5.92 -29.42 8.11
N SER A 171 -7.02 -30.13 8.35
CA SER A 171 -7.09 -31.56 8.09
C SER A 171 -6.91 -31.76 6.59
N THR A 172 -5.95 -32.60 6.21
CA THR A 172 -5.86 -33.11 4.83
C THR A 172 -6.78 -34.31 4.62
N GLU A 173 -7.43 -34.79 5.67
CA GLU A 173 -8.43 -35.85 5.56
C GLU A 173 -9.75 -35.19 5.13
N GLN A 174 -10.20 -35.56 3.93
CA GLN A 174 -11.55 -35.28 3.45
C GLN A 174 -12.49 -36.26 4.17
N ASP A 175 -13.52 -35.73 4.84
CA ASP A 175 -14.67 -36.51 5.32
C ASP A 175 -15.45 -37.11 4.13
#